data_AF-A0A6H1R3S8-F1
#
_entry.id   AF-A0A6H1R3S8-F1
#
_cell.length_a   1.000
_cell.length_b   1.000
_cell.length_c   1.000
_cell.angle_alpha   90.00
_cell.angle_beta   90.00
_cell.angle_gamma   90.00
#
_symmetry.space_group_name_H-M   'P 1'
#
loop_
_entity.id
_entity.type
_entity.pdbx_description
1 polymer ?
#
loop_
_entity_poly.entity_id
_entity_poly.type
_entity_poly.pdbx_seq_one_letter_code
_entity_poly.pdbx_strand_id
1 'polypeptide(L)' 'MTENNRLQWRKSSYSGGAQTCVEVARFDVDHGALRDSKLGDASPILVVGVGTFTNFVTAVKTGRFDG' A
#
# COMPACT_ATOMS: atom_id res chain seq x y z
N MET A 1 -19.20 7.38 3.72
CA MET A 1 -18.52 6.51 4.69
C MET A 1 -18.06 5.28 3.94
N THR A 2 -16.80 5.29 3.55
CA THR A 2 -16.15 4.28 2.70
C THR A 2 -16.18 2.93 3.40
N GLU A 3 -16.82 1.96 2.75
CA GLU A 3 -17.06 0.61 3.28
C GLU A 3 -15.73 -0.15 3.33
N ASN A 4 -14.97 0.06 4.41
CA ASN A 4 -13.64 -0.50 4.65
C ASN A 4 -13.63 -2.05 4.71
N ASN A 5 -14.82 -2.66 4.77
CA ASN A 5 -15.03 -4.10 4.88
C ASN A 5 -15.12 -4.85 3.53
N ARG A 6 -15.09 -4.14 2.38
CA ARG A 6 -15.13 -4.78 1.05
C ARG A 6 -13.78 -4.97 0.39
N LEU A 7 -12.74 -4.32 0.91
CA LEU A 7 -11.39 -4.44 0.36
C LEU A 7 -10.78 -5.77 0.81
N GLN A 8 -10.40 -6.61 -0.15
CA GLN A 8 -9.70 -7.86 0.12
C GLN A 8 -8.23 -7.56 0.41
N TRP A 9 -7.94 -7.29 1.68
CA TRP A 9 -6.59 -7.05 2.16
C TRP A 9 -5.75 -8.32 2.10
N ARG A 10 -4.54 -8.18 1.57
CA ARG A 10 -3.50 -9.20 1.66
C ARG A 10 -2.22 -8.60 2.16
N LYS A 11 -1.48 -9.36 2.97
CA LYS A 11 -0.15 -8.96 3.42
C LYS A 11 0.81 -8.92 2.24
N SER A 12 1.70 -7.92 2.22
CA SER A 12 2.79 -7.88 1.24
C SER A 12 3.74 -9.05 1.46
N SER A 13 4.25 -9.66 0.39
CA SER A 13 5.29 -10.70 0.46
C SER A 13 6.63 -10.16 0.97
N TYR A 14 6.81 -8.84 0.94
CA TYR A 14 7.98 -8.15 1.47
C TYR A 14 7.85 -7.83 2.97
N SER A 15 6.69 -8.12 3.58
CA SER A 15 6.49 -8.01 5.02
C SER A 15 7.03 -9.23 5.75
N GLY A 16 8.36 -9.31 5.82
CA GLY A 16 9.12 -10.30 6.60
C GLY A 16 9.84 -9.65 7.78
N GLY A 17 9.86 -10.34 8.93
CA GLY A 17 10.43 -9.81 10.18
C GLY A 17 9.44 -9.01 11.03
N ALA A 18 9.91 -8.41 12.13
CA ALA A 18 9.04 -7.82 13.15
C ALA A 18 8.49 -6.41 12.82
N GLN A 19 9.00 -5.70 11.79
CA GLN A 19 8.83 -4.24 11.71
C GLN A 19 8.27 -3.66 10.41
N THR A 20 8.22 -4.40 9.29
CA THR A 20 7.83 -3.86 7.96
C THR A 20 6.49 -4.43 7.48
N CYS A 21 5.42 -4.06 8.17
CA CYS A 21 4.10 -4.68 8.01
C CYS A 21 3.15 -3.82 7.14
N VAL A 22 3.02 -4.16 5.85
CA VAL A 22 2.14 -3.46 4.91
C VAL A 22 1.10 -4.44 4.37
N GLU A 23 -0.16 -4.01 4.36
CA GLU A 23 -1.25 -4.67 3.65
C GLU A 23 -1.65 -3.87 2.42
N VAL A 24 -2.02 -4.61 1.37
CA VAL A 24 -2.45 -4.05 0.10
C VAL A 24 -3.79 -4.64 -0.31
N ALA A 25 -4.60 -3.85 -0.99
CA ALA A 25 -5.85 -4.29 -1.61
C ALA A 25 -6.05 -3.60 -2.96
N ARG A 26 -6.84 -4.24 -3.83
CA ARG A 26 -7.34 -3.59 -5.04
C ARG A 26 -8.51 -2.70 -4.65
N PHE A 27 -8.45 -1.41 -4.97
CA PHE A 27 -9.53 -0.46 -4.68
C PHE A 27 -10.52 -0.39 -5.84
N ASP A 28 -10.02 -0.20 -7.05
CA ASP A 28 -10.80 -0.28 -8.30
C ASP A 28 -9.92 -0.76 -9.47
N VAL A 29 -10.25 -0.39 -10.72
CA VAL A 29 -9.47 -0.77 -11.90
C VAL A 29 -8.12 -0.04 -11.98
N ASP A 30 -8.06 1.21 -11.53
CA ASP A 30 -6.92 2.11 -11.69
C ASP A 30 -6.22 2.43 -10.36
N HIS A 31 -6.76 1.99 -9.23
CA HIS A 31 -6.25 2.31 -7.90
C HIS A 31 -5.98 1.09 -7.01
N GLY A 32 -4.90 1.18 -6.24
CA GLY A 32 -4.57 0.29 -5.13
C GLY A 32 -4.70 1.01 -3.79
N ALA A 33 -4.97 0.25 -2.74
CA ALA A 33 -5.01 0.73 -1.36
C ALA A 33 -3.86 0.12 -0.55
N LEU A 34 -3.23 0.92 0.32
CA LEU A 34 -2.19 0.51 1.25
C LEU A 34 -2.58 0.89 2.67
N ARG A 35 -2.27 0.01 3.63
CA ARG A 35 -2.39 0.32 5.07
C ARG A 35 -1.27 -0.33 5.88
N ASP A 36 -0.97 0.25 7.04
CA ASP A 36 -0.10 -0.37 8.05
C ASP A 36 -0.85 -1.54 8.71
N SER A 37 -0.32 -2.74 8.57
CA SER A 37 -0.98 -3.94 9.12
C SER A 37 -0.93 -3.99 10.65
N LYS A 38 -0.07 -3.20 11.31
CA LYS A 38 0.03 -3.16 12.78
C LYS A 38 -1.17 -2.49 13.42
N LEU A 39 -1.81 -1.56 12.71
CA LEU A 39 -2.99 -0.82 13.18
C LEU A 39 -4.31 -1.48 12.77
N GLY A 40 -4.27 -2.52 11.92
CA GLY A 40 -5.46 -3.24 11.47
C GLY A 40 -6.53 -2.29 10.93
N ASP A 41 -7.73 -2.34 11.50
CA ASP A 41 -8.86 -1.51 11.07
C ASP A 41 -8.75 -0.03 11.48
N ALA A 42 -7.90 0.28 12.45
CA ALA A 42 -7.58 1.66 12.81
C ALA A 42 -6.52 2.28 11.88
N SER A 43 -5.98 1.50 10.95
CA SER A 43 -4.93 1.96 10.04
C SER A 43 -5.48 2.98 9.03
N PRO A 44 -4.79 4.11 8.82
CA PRO A 44 -5.13 5.02 7.73
C PRO A 44 -4.91 4.32 6.39
N ILE A 45 -5.85 4.54 5.46
CA ILE A 45 -5.80 3.93 4.14
C ILE A 45 -5.37 4.96 3.12
N LEU A 46 -4.24 4.66 2.48
CA LEU A 46 -3.74 5.44 1.36
C LEU A 46 -4.20 4.77 0.05
N VAL A 47 -5.04 5.47 -0.71
CA VAL A 47 -5.44 5.05 -2.07
C VAL A 47 -4.56 5.77 -3.09
N VAL A 48 -3.94 5.02 -3.99
CA VAL A 48 -3.02 5.53 -5.00
C VAL A 48 -3.35 4.98 -6.37
N GLY A 49 -3.20 5.79 -7.40
CA GLY A 49 -3.29 5.33 -8.78
C GLY A 49 -2.15 4.37 -9.11
N VAL A 50 -2.44 3.29 -9.84
CA VAL A 50 -1.46 2.26 -10.22
C VAL A 50 -0.30 2.86 -11.01
N GLY A 51 -0.58 3.76 -11.97
CA GLY A 51 0.46 4.46 -12.75
C GLY A 51 1.36 5.33 -11.86
N THR A 52 0.76 6.11 -10.96
CA THR A 52 1.50 6.94 -9.99
C THR A 52 2.38 6.08 -9.08
N PHE A 53 1.85 4.97 -8.58
CA PHE A 53 2.60 4.06 -7.71
C PHE A 53 3.77 3.39 -8.46
N THR A 54 3.58 2.97 -9.71
CA THR A 54 4.66 2.46 -10.56
C THR A 54 5.77 3.49 -10.76
N ASN A 55 5.41 4.75 -11.04
CA ASN A 55 6.38 5.83 -11.19
C ASN A 55 7.14 6.10 -9.89
N PHE A 56 6.43 6.09 -8.76
CA PHE A 56 7.04 6.24 -7.44
C PHE A 56 8.05 5.11 -7.16
N VAL A 57 7.67 3.85 -7.35
CA VAL A 57 8.57 2.70 -7.14
C VAL A 57 9.78 2.77 -8.07
N THR A 58 9.58 3.19 -9.32
CA THR A 58 10.69 3.40 -10.27
C THR A 58 11.65 4.47 -9.77
N ALA A 59 11.14 5.62 -9.33
CA ALA A 59 11.95 6.70 -8.77
C ALA A 59 12.75 6.27 -7.54
N VAL A 60 12.15 5.49 -6.63
CA VAL A 60 12.85 4.90 -5.48
C VAL A 60 13.99 3.99 -5.94
N LYS A 61 13.73 3.08 -6.88
CA LYS A 61 14.74 2.13 -7.39
C LYS A 61 15.90 2.80 -8.12
N THR A 62 15.66 3.96 -8.74
CA THR A 62 16.69 4.73 -9.43
C THR A 62 17.41 5.73 -8.50
N GLY A 63 17.18 5.67 -7.19
CA GLY A 63 17.82 6.55 -6.22
C GLY A 63 17.43 8.02 -6.33
N ARG A 64 16.26 8.33 -6.91
CA ARG A 64 15.81 9.72 -7.09
C ARG A 64 15.65 10.48 -5.75
N PHE A 65 15.46 9.74 -4.66
CA PHE A 65 15.20 10.29 -3.33
C PHE A 65 16.37 10.12 -2.35
N ASP A 66 17.55 9.69 -2.82
CA ASP A 66 18.61 9.22 -1.94
C ASP A 66 19.46 10.33 -1.29
N GLY A 67 19.36 11.58 -1.77
CA GLY A 67 20.00 12.76 -1.14
C GLY A 67 21.51 12.86 -1.38
#